data_AF-K0UQR4-F1
#
_entry.id   AF-K0UQR4-F1
#
_cell.length_a   1.000
_cell.length_b   1.000
_cell.length_c   1.000
_cell.angle_alpha   90.00
_cell.angle_beta   90.00
_cell.angle_gamma   90.00
#
_symmetry.space_group_name_H-M   'P 1'
#
loop_
_entity.id
_entity.type
_entity.pdbx_description
1 polymer ?
#
loop_
_entity_poly.entity_id
_entity_poly.type
_entity_poly.pdbx_seq_one_letter_code
_entity_poly.pdbx_strand_id
1 'polypeptide(L)'
;EPLMKRLPADTPVYGIERVEGSIEERAREYVPKLMEIQGKGPYILAGWSLGGALAYACAVGLKSQGADVRFVGLIDTVRAGEDVPQTKEEIRARWDRYALFAQRTFNVEIPAIPYEQLEELDDEGQVRFVLDAVKDSGVDIPGGIIEHQRTSYLDNRALDTAKIERYDGHVTLYMADRYHDDAIMFEPRYATRQPDGGWGQFVDDLEVVPIGGEHIQAIDEPYIAKVGAHMSQAINAIQAESESK
;
A
#
# COMPACT_ATOMS: atom_id res chain seq x y z
N GLU A 1 -6.41 3.95 -16.68
CA GLU A 1 -7.36 3.37 -15.70
C GLU A 1 -7.91 2.03 -16.20
N PRO A 2 -7.13 0.93 -16.11
CA PRO A 2 -7.57 -0.39 -16.56
C PRO A 2 -8.78 -0.93 -15.78
N LEU A 3 -8.79 -0.76 -14.43
CA LEU A 3 -9.87 -1.23 -13.57
C LEU A 3 -11.22 -0.61 -13.92
N MET A 4 -11.29 0.71 -14.10
CA MET A 4 -12.55 1.43 -14.40
C MET A 4 -13.23 0.91 -15.66
N LYS A 5 -12.46 0.48 -16.67
CA LYS A 5 -12.99 -0.11 -17.91
C LYS A 5 -13.58 -1.51 -17.71
N ARG A 6 -13.34 -2.13 -16.55
CA ARG A 6 -13.78 -3.48 -16.18
C ARG A 6 -14.89 -3.48 -15.11
N LEU A 7 -15.33 -2.30 -14.66
CA LEU A 7 -16.47 -2.13 -13.76
C LEU A 7 -17.78 -2.01 -14.55
N PRO A 8 -18.95 -2.14 -13.89
CA PRO A 8 -20.23 -1.89 -14.54
C PRO A 8 -20.27 -0.48 -15.15
N ALA A 9 -21.00 -0.34 -16.26
CA ALA A 9 -21.19 0.95 -16.90
C ALA A 9 -21.72 1.99 -15.90
N ASP A 10 -21.29 3.24 -16.05
CA ASP A 10 -21.70 4.38 -15.24
C ASP A 10 -21.32 4.31 -13.74
N THR A 11 -20.48 3.36 -13.32
CA THR A 11 -19.92 3.31 -11.96
C THR A 11 -19.04 4.55 -11.71
N PRO A 12 -19.41 5.46 -10.78
CA PRO A 12 -18.56 6.59 -10.44
C PRO A 12 -17.31 6.13 -9.69
N VAL A 13 -16.15 6.63 -10.08
CA VAL A 13 -14.87 6.31 -9.42
C VAL A 13 -14.13 7.60 -9.10
N TYR A 14 -13.70 7.73 -7.85
CA TYR A 14 -12.95 8.87 -7.34
C TYR A 14 -11.58 8.40 -6.86
N GLY A 15 -10.52 8.95 -7.44
CA GLY A 15 -9.16 8.82 -6.91
C GLY A 15 -8.94 9.81 -5.78
N ILE A 16 -8.25 9.39 -4.73
CA ILE A 16 -7.85 10.27 -3.62
C ILE A 16 -6.35 10.53 -3.74
N GLU A 17 -6.00 11.81 -3.77
CA GLU A 17 -4.60 12.25 -3.89
C GLU A 17 -3.79 11.96 -2.62
N ARG A 18 -2.47 11.80 -2.82
CA ARG A 18 -1.52 11.54 -1.73
C ARG A 18 -1.49 12.71 -0.75
N VAL A 19 -1.50 12.38 0.55
CA VAL A 19 -1.18 13.29 1.65
C VAL A 19 -0.06 12.69 2.49
N GLU A 20 0.59 13.50 3.32
CA GLU A 20 1.73 13.06 4.14
C GLU A 20 1.28 12.44 5.47
N GLY A 21 2.21 11.75 6.15
CA GLY A 21 1.99 11.14 7.46
C GLY A 21 1.84 9.62 7.42
N SER A 22 1.55 9.04 8.57
CA SER A 22 1.27 7.60 8.72
C SER A 22 -0.04 7.20 8.02
N ILE A 23 -0.28 5.91 7.83
CA ILE A 23 -1.53 5.41 7.24
C ILE A 23 -2.76 5.93 8.02
N GLU A 24 -2.67 5.95 9.35
CA GLU A 24 -3.75 6.41 10.23
C GLU A 24 -3.96 7.92 10.14
N GLU A 25 -2.88 8.70 9.98
CA GLU A 25 -2.96 10.15 9.77
C GLU A 25 -3.58 10.50 8.43
N ARG A 26 -3.15 9.82 7.36
CA ARG A 26 -3.72 9.99 6.02
C ARG A 26 -5.20 9.60 6.01
N ALA A 27 -5.57 8.47 6.60
CA ALA A 27 -6.96 8.04 6.71
C ALA A 27 -7.82 9.06 7.48
N ARG A 28 -7.28 9.67 8.55
CA ARG A 28 -7.97 10.73 9.30
C ARG A 28 -8.25 11.98 8.46
N GLU A 29 -7.40 12.27 7.47
CA GLU A 29 -7.64 13.36 6.52
C GLU A 29 -8.61 12.95 5.40
N TYR A 30 -8.56 11.70 4.97
CA TYR A 30 -9.42 11.19 3.89
C TYR A 30 -10.87 10.98 4.32
N VAL A 31 -11.12 10.44 5.51
CA VAL A 31 -12.47 10.07 5.97
C VAL A 31 -13.45 11.26 5.93
N PRO A 32 -13.12 12.47 6.42
CA PRO A 32 -14.02 13.63 6.29
C PRO A 32 -14.36 13.96 4.83
N LYS A 33 -13.39 13.88 3.91
CA LYS A 33 -13.59 14.14 2.48
C LYS A 33 -14.49 13.07 1.85
N LEU A 34 -14.29 11.81 2.21
CA LEU A 34 -15.15 10.70 1.78
C LEU A 34 -16.59 10.90 2.26
N MET A 35 -16.78 11.36 3.51
CA MET A 35 -18.09 11.67 4.08
C MET A 35 -18.77 12.89 3.47
N GLU A 36 -18.01 13.88 3.04
CA GLU A 36 -18.54 15.00 2.26
C GLU A 36 -19.10 14.55 0.91
N ILE A 37 -18.41 13.61 0.24
CA ILE A 37 -18.80 13.11 -1.08
C ILE A 37 -20.01 12.15 -0.99
N GLN A 38 -19.98 11.18 -0.08
CA GLN A 38 -20.91 10.03 -0.08
C GLN A 38 -21.84 9.99 1.16
N GLY A 39 -21.68 10.90 2.11
CA GLY A 39 -22.53 10.96 3.30
C GLY A 39 -22.39 9.71 4.18
N LYS A 40 -23.49 9.00 4.40
CA LYS A 40 -23.52 7.80 5.28
C LYS A 40 -23.19 6.49 4.56
N GLY A 41 -22.93 6.51 3.26
CA GLY A 41 -22.67 5.31 2.45
C GLY A 41 -23.84 4.97 1.50
N PRO A 42 -23.80 3.80 0.85
CA PRO A 42 -22.81 2.75 1.02
C PRO A 42 -21.42 3.14 0.48
N TYR A 43 -20.36 2.75 1.19
CA TYR A 43 -18.96 2.91 0.76
C TYR A 43 -18.43 1.62 0.14
N ILE A 44 -17.80 1.78 -1.01
CA ILE A 44 -17.00 0.77 -1.70
C ILE A 44 -15.61 1.38 -1.81
N LEU A 45 -14.64 0.80 -1.09
CA LEU A 45 -13.27 1.30 -1.03
C LEU A 45 -12.36 0.25 -1.63
N ALA A 46 -11.43 0.65 -2.48
CA ALA A 46 -10.45 -0.27 -3.02
C ALA A 46 -9.14 0.46 -3.29
N GLY A 47 -8.04 -0.29 -3.23
CA GLY A 47 -6.75 0.25 -3.59
C GLY A 47 -5.72 -0.84 -3.81
N TRP A 48 -4.71 -0.52 -4.60
CA TRP A 48 -3.57 -1.39 -4.88
C TRP A 48 -2.40 -1.02 -3.99
N SER A 49 -1.70 -2.04 -3.46
CA SER A 49 -0.52 -1.85 -2.61
C SER A 49 -0.82 -0.94 -1.41
N LEU A 50 -0.04 0.13 -1.18
CA LEU A 50 -0.33 1.15 -0.16
C LEU A 50 -1.78 1.66 -0.22
N GLY A 51 -2.34 1.84 -1.42
CA GLY A 51 -3.71 2.29 -1.61
C GLY A 51 -4.73 1.36 -0.94
N GLY A 52 -4.47 0.04 -0.90
CA GLY A 52 -5.35 -0.91 -0.21
C GLY A 52 -5.27 -0.78 1.31
N ALA A 53 -4.08 -0.52 1.86
CA ALA A 53 -3.95 -0.26 3.30
C ALA A 53 -4.62 1.07 3.70
N LEU A 54 -4.56 2.09 2.85
CA LEU A 54 -5.31 3.35 3.02
C LEU A 54 -6.82 3.12 2.92
N ALA A 55 -7.28 2.32 1.93
CA ALA A 55 -8.69 1.95 1.81
C ALA A 55 -9.21 1.22 3.06
N TYR A 56 -8.41 0.30 3.60
CA TYR A 56 -8.71 -0.40 4.84
C TYR A 56 -8.79 0.55 6.04
N ALA A 57 -7.79 1.43 6.22
CA ALA A 57 -7.78 2.39 7.32
C ALA A 57 -8.96 3.39 7.23
N CYS A 58 -9.32 3.83 6.02
CA CYS A 58 -10.52 4.61 5.79
C CYS A 58 -11.79 3.83 6.13
N ALA A 59 -11.86 2.53 5.82
CA ALA A 59 -13.00 1.68 6.16
C ALA A 59 -13.21 1.60 7.67
N VAL A 60 -12.14 1.38 8.44
CA VAL A 60 -12.16 1.41 9.91
C VAL A 60 -12.64 2.77 10.43
N GLY A 61 -12.04 3.86 9.93
CA GLY A 61 -12.42 5.22 10.31
C GLY A 61 -13.89 5.54 10.00
N LEU A 62 -14.39 5.19 8.82
CA LEU A 62 -15.78 5.37 8.43
C LEU A 62 -16.74 4.57 9.33
N LYS A 63 -16.44 3.29 9.58
CA LYS A 63 -17.24 2.44 10.45
C LYS A 63 -17.32 2.98 11.89
N SER A 64 -16.22 3.51 12.42
CA SER A 64 -16.22 4.16 13.74
C SER A 64 -17.12 5.40 13.81
N GLN A 65 -17.40 6.03 12.66
CA GLN A 65 -18.34 7.16 12.54
C GLN A 65 -19.76 6.73 12.16
N GLY A 66 -20.04 5.42 12.14
CA GLY A 66 -21.35 4.85 11.83
C GLY A 66 -21.73 4.92 10.35
N ALA A 67 -20.75 5.05 9.45
CA ALA A 67 -20.99 4.94 8.02
C ALA A 67 -21.15 3.47 7.58
N ASP A 68 -21.96 3.28 6.54
CA ASP A 68 -22.24 1.99 5.90
C ASP A 68 -21.12 1.65 4.91
N VAL A 69 -20.13 0.87 5.34
CA VAL A 69 -19.07 0.36 4.46
C VAL A 69 -19.42 -1.05 4.02
N ARG A 70 -19.59 -1.25 2.71
CA ARG A 70 -20.11 -2.49 2.11
C ARG A 70 -19.05 -3.34 1.44
N PHE A 71 -17.91 -2.76 1.07
CA PHE A 71 -16.85 -3.47 0.37
C PHE A 71 -15.50 -2.81 0.58
N VAL A 72 -14.49 -3.61 0.90
CA VAL A 72 -13.08 -3.21 0.94
C VAL A 72 -12.27 -4.14 0.04
N GLY A 73 -11.74 -3.62 -1.08
CA GLY A 73 -10.93 -4.35 -2.03
C GLY A 73 -9.44 -4.08 -1.87
N LEU A 74 -8.69 -5.07 -1.41
CA LEU A 74 -7.24 -5.03 -1.31
C LEU A 74 -6.64 -5.64 -2.58
N ILE A 75 -6.14 -4.81 -3.50
CA ILE A 75 -5.49 -5.30 -4.72
C ILE A 75 -4.03 -5.56 -4.40
N ASP A 76 -3.69 -6.83 -4.21
CA ASP A 76 -2.38 -7.34 -3.82
C ASP A 76 -1.68 -6.55 -2.69
N THR A 77 -2.46 -6.05 -1.73
CA THR A 77 -1.93 -5.47 -0.48
C THR A 77 -1.58 -6.61 0.48
N VAL A 78 -0.60 -7.42 0.11
CA VAL A 78 -0.16 -8.57 0.89
C VAL A 78 0.89 -8.13 1.89
N ARG A 79 0.73 -8.48 3.16
CA ARG A 79 1.73 -8.18 4.19
C ARG A 79 3.00 -9.01 3.94
N ALA A 80 4.14 -8.49 4.39
CA ALA A 80 5.37 -9.28 4.47
C ALA A 80 5.10 -10.57 5.28
N GLY A 81 5.73 -11.68 4.90
CA GLY A 81 5.46 -12.99 5.52
C GLY A 81 5.90 -13.08 6.98
N GLU A 82 6.75 -12.16 7.42
CA GLU A 82 7.18 -11.91 8.79
C GLU A 82 7.14 -10.40 9.06
N ASP A 83 6.94 -10.01 10.33
CA ASP A 83 6.96 -8.60 10.72
C ASP A 83 8.35 -8.01 10.51
N VAL A 84 8.40 -6.76 10.02
CA VAL A 84 9.65 -6.00 9.87
C VAL A 84 10.05 -5.46 11.25
N PRO A 85 11.18 -5.88 11.85
CA PRO A 85 11.59 -5.41 13.16
C PRO A 85 11.90 -3.91 13.14
N GLN A 86 11.46 -3.19 14.18
CA GLN A 86 11.80 -1.77 14.38
C GLN A 86 12.99 -1.66 15.33
N THR A 87 14.14 -2.21 14.93
CA THR A 87 15.38 -2.20 15.72
C THR A 87 16.52 -1.52 14.97
N LYS A 88 17.55 -1.11 15.71
CA LYS A 88 18.77 -0.52 15.13
C LYS A 88 19.47 -1.49 14.18
N GLU A 89 19.49 -2.77 14.52
CA GLU A 89 20.07 -3.83 13.70
C GLU A 89 19.34 -3.97 12.35
N GLU A 90 18.00 -3.90 12.33
CA GLU A 90 17.25 -3.92 11.07
C GLU A 90 17.48 -2.64 10.25
N ILE A 91 17.58 -1.47 10.88
CA ILE A 91 17.93 -0.23 10.16
C ILE A 91 19.27 -0.39 9.45
N ARG A 92 20.30 -0.88 10.15
CA ARG A 92 21.63 -1.14 9.57
C ARG A 92 21.54 -2.14 8.41
N ALA A 93 20.88 -3.27 8.63
CA ALA A 93 20.71 -4.29 7.60
C ALA A 93 19.95 -3.77 6.37
N ARG A 94 18.95 -2.89 6.55
CA ARG A 94 18.21 -2.26 5.45
C ARG A 94 19.11 -1.35 4.63
N TRP A 95 19.85 -0.46 5.28
CA TRP A 95 20.76 0.44 4.59
C TRP A 95 21.94 -0.29 3.92
N ASP A 96 22.38 -1.42 4.47
CA ASP A 96 23.35 -2.31 3.81
C ASP A 96 22.79 -2.89 2.50
N ARG A 97 21.54 -3.37 2.51
CA ARG A 97 20.87 -3.86 1.28
C ARG A 97 20.80 -2.76 0.23
N TYR A 98 20.42 -1.55 0.63
CA TYR A 98 20.26 -0.42 -0.29
C TYR A 98 21.59 0.05 -0.88
N ALA A 99 22.64 0.11 -0.05
CA ALA A 99 23.99 0.41 -0.51
C ALA A 99 24.47 -0.65 -1.50
N LEU A 100 24.29 -1.95 -1.18
CA LEU A 100 24.67 -3.03 -2.08
C LEU A 100 23.92 -2.97 -3.42
N PHE A 101 22.62 -2.67 -3.40
CA PHE A 101 21.85 -2.45 -4.62
C PHE A 101 22.43 -1.28 -5.43
N ALA A 102 22.68 -0.14 -4.80
CA ALA A 102 23.24 1.02 -5.47
C ALA A 102 24.62 0.73 -6.09
N GLN A 103 25.51 0.03 -5.36
CA GLN A 103 26.82 -0.39 -5.85
C GLN A 103 26.70 -1.24 -7.12
N ARG A 104 25.79 -2.23 -7.12
CA ARG A 104 25.60 -3.15 -8.26
C ARG A 104 24.93 -2.48 -9.45
N THR A 105 23.90 -1.68 -9.20
CA THR A 105 23.06 -1.09 -10.24
C THR A 105 23.75 0.09 -10.92
N PHE A 106 24.47 0.91 -10.15
CA PHE A 106 25.11 2.13 -10.67
C PHE A 106 26.63 2.00 -10.81
N ASN A 107 27.22 0.86 -10.44
CA ASN A 107 28.67 0.62 -10.47
C ASN A 107 29.45 1.73 -9.74
N VAL A 108 29.00 2.06 -8.53
CA VAL A 108 29.59 3.08 -7.66
C VAL A 108 30.14 2.44 -6.39
N GLU A 109 31.16 3.05 -5.79
CA GLU A 109 31.55 2.74 -4.41
C GLU A 109 30.72 3.59 -3.45
N ILE A 110 30.14 2.95 -2.45
CA ILE A 110 29.40 3.64 -1.39
C ILE A 110 30.35 3.79 -0.19
N PRO A 111 30.56 5.02 0.33
CA PRO A 111 31.40 5.25 1.50
C PRO A 111 30.78 4.58 2.75
N ALA A 112 31.52 4.59 3.87
CA ALA A 112 31.02 4.04 5.12
C ALA A 112 29.66 4.65 5.50
N ILE A 113 28.66 3.79 5.72
CA ILE A 113 27.31 4.23 6.08
C ILE A 113 27.32 4.78 7.50
N PRO A 114 26.80 5.99 7.75
CA PRO A 114 26.77 6.59 9.09
C PRO A 114 25.60 6.02 9.92
N TYR A 115 25.72 4.76 10.34
CA TYR A 115 24.66 4.04 11.05
C TYR A 115 24.20 4.74 12.33
N GLU A 116 25.13 5.29 13.13
CA GLU A 116 24.82 5.99 14.38
C GLU A 116 23.91 7.20 14.17
N GLN A 117 23.96 7.84 12.99
CA GLN A 117 23.06 8.94 12.65
C GLN A 117 21.72 8.42 12.14
N LEU A 118 21.73 7.40 11.27
CA LEU A 118 20.51 6.84 10.69
C LEU A 118 19.60 6.18 11.74
N GLU A 119 20.17 5.50 12.73
CA GLU A 119 19.42 4.75 13.74
C GLU A 119 18.68 5.62 14.77
N GLU A 120 18.98 6.92 14.82
CA GLU A 120 18.31 7.92 15.67
C GLU A 120 17.23 8.71 14.91
N LEU A 121 17.06 8.45 13.61
CA LEU A 121 16.10 9.13 12.75
C LEU A 121 14.89 8.23 12.47
N ASP A 122 13.73 8.84 12.28
CA ASP A 122 12.58 8.18 11.67
C ASP A 122 12.81 7.93 10.18
N ASP A 123 11.90 7.20 9.53
CA ASP A 123 12.06 6.84 8.12
C ASP A 123 12.18 8.08 7.21
N GLU A 124 11.47 9.18 7.50
CA GLU A 124 11.59 10.44 6.78
C GLU A 124 12.97 11.09 6.96
N GLY A 125 13.45 11.14 8.20
CA GLY A 125 14.77 11.64 8.53
C GLY A 125 15.87 10.82 7.86
N GLN A 126 15.75 9.50 7.84
CA GLN A 126 16.73 8.61 7.21
C GLN A 126 16.82 8.84 5.70
N VAL A 127 15.69 8.84 4.99
CA VAL A 127 15.71 9.05 3.53
C VAL A 127 16.19 10.46 3.17
N ARG A 128 15.78 11.49 3.94
CA ARG A 128 16.26 12.86 3.74
C ARG A 128 17.77 12.95 3.94
N PHE A 129 18.28 12.36 5.02
CA PHE A 129 19.71 12.34 5.31
C PHE A 129 20.53 11.76 4.15
N VAL A 130 20.06 10.64 3.56
CA VAL A 130 20.73 10.03 2.41
C VAL A 130 20.61 10.87 1.14
N LEU A 131 19.45 11.44 0.85
CA LEU A 131 19.26 12.30 -0.32
C LEU A 131 20.11 13.58 -0.24
N ASP A 132 20.26 14.17 0.94
CA ASP A 132 21.13 15.32 1.18
C ASP A 132 22.60 14.95 0.95
N ALA A 133 23.05 13.79 1.44
CA ALA A 133 24.41 13.30 1.20
C ALA A 133 24.70 13.05 -0.30
N VAL A 134 23.72 12.52 -1.05
CA VAL A 134 23.83 12.34 -2.50
C VAL A 134 23.95 13.70 -3.21
N LYS A 135 23.16 14.69 -2.80
CA LYS A 135 23.21 16.04 -3.36
C LYS A 135 24.56 16.72 -3.12
N ASP A 136 25.12 16.57 -1.91
CA ASP A 136 26.42 17.14 -1.53
C ASP A 136 27.60 16.50 -2.27
N SER A 137 27.42 15.29 -2.82
CA SER A 137 28.44 14.62 -3.66
C SER A 137 28.61 15.24 -5.05
N GLY A 138 27.75 16.19 -5.44
CA GLY A 138 27.83 16.89 -6.73
C GLY A 138 27.12 16.18 -7.89
N VAL A 139 26.36 15.12 -7.62
CA VAL A 139 25.50 14.48 -8.61
C VAL A 139 24.25 15.34 -8.82
N ASP A 140 24.04 15.82 -10.06
CA ASP A 140 22.86 16.59 -10.43
C ASP A 140 21.68 15.65 -10.70
N ILE A 141 20.83 15.46 -9.70
CA ILE A 141 19.60 14.66 -9.82
C ILE A 141 18.41 15.60 -9.92
N PRO A 142 17.59 15.51 -10.99
CA PRO A 142 16.36 16.29 -11.10
C PRO A 142 15.47 16.17 -9.85
N GLY A 143 15.01 17.30 -9.33
CA GLY A 143 14.23 17.34 -8.08
C GLY A 143 12.97 16.47 -8.10
N GLY A 144 12.33 16.30 -9.26
CA GLY A 144 11.19 15.38 -9.40
C GLY A 144 11.55 13.91 -9.21
N ILE A 145 12.77 13.48 -9.57
CA ILE A 145 13.26 12.12 -9.33
C ILE A 145 13.54 11.93 -7.84
N ILE A 146 14.19 12.92 -7.20
CA ILE A 146 14.45 12.90 -5.76
C ILE A 146 13.14 12.77 -4.98
N GLU A 147 12.14 13.58 -5.32
CA GLU A 147 10.85 13.57 -4.64
C GLU A 147 10.09 12.25 -4.86
N HIS A 148 10.14 11.71 -6.08
CA HIS A 148 9.55 10.40 -6.37
C HIS A 148 10.20 9.28 -5.55
N GLN A 149 11.53 9.26 -5.41
CA GLN A 149 12.23 8.26 -4.62
C GLN A 149 11.94 8.42 -3.12
N ARG A 150 11.94 9.65 -2.61
CA ARG A 150 11.59 9.98 -1.22
C ARG A 150 10.19 9.47 -0.87
N THR A 151 9.20 9.84 -1.66
CA THR A 151 7.80 9.48 -1.43
C THR A 151 7.58 7.98 -1.56
N SER A 152 8.18 7.33 -2.57
CA SER A 152 8.10 5.87 -2.74
C SER A 152 8.68 5.09 -1.56
N TYR A 153 9.83 5.52 -1.03
CA TYR A 153 10.42 4.90 0.16
C TYR A 153 9.49 5.03 1.37
N LEU A 154 8.99 6.25 1.64
CA LEU A 154 8.13 6.50 2.79
C LEU A 154 6.80 5.79 2.71
N ASP A 155 6.24 5.68 1.51
CA ASP A 155 4.98 5.01 1.25
C ASP A 155 5.10 3.49 1.49
N ASN A 156 6.22 2.87 1.08
CA ASN A 156 6.50 1.46 1.41
C ASN A 156 6.73 1.27 2.92
N ARG A 157 7.51 2.15 3.56
CA ARG A 157 7.76 2.10 5.01
C ARG A 157 6.50 2.29 5.84
N ALA A 158 5.57 3.13 5.38
CA ALA A 158 4.28 3.31 6.02
C ALA A 158 3.48 1.99 6.02
N LEU A 159 3.59 1.16 4.97
CA LEU A 159 2.97 -0.16 4.92
C LEU A 159 3.61 -1.14 5.92
N ASP A 160 4.94 -1.15 6.02
CA ASP A 160 5.69 -2.02 6.95
C ASP A 160 5.38 -1.73 8.43
N THR A 161 5.08 -0.47 8.74
CA THR A 161 4.93 0.03 10.12
C THR A 161 3.48 0.32 10.50
N ALA A 162 2.54 0.05 9.59
CA ALA A 162 1.13 0.28 9.78
C ALA A 162 0.59 -0.46 11.01
N LYS A 163 -0.16 0.25 11.86
CA LYS A 163 -0.87 -0.39 12.97
C LYS A 163 -2.25 -0.78 12.50
N ILE A 164 -2.40 -2.05 12.14
CA ILE A 164 -3.66 -2.56 11.61
C ILE A 164 -4.66 -2.78 12.76
N GLU A 165 -5.77 -2.04 12.70
CA GLU A 165 -6.93 -2.24 13.57
C GLU A 165 -7.81 -3.39 13.05
N ARG A 166 -8.55 -4.06 13.93
CA ARG A 166 -9.54 -5.06 13.49
C ARG A 166 -10.69 -4.39 12.74
N TYR A 167 -11.20 -5.06 11.72
CA TYR A 167 -12.33 -4.61 10.92
C TYR A 167 -13.42 -5.69 10.91
N ASP A 168 -14.66 -5.29 11.18
CA ASP A 168 -15.83 -6.16 11.33
C ASP A 168 -16.68 -6.28 10.04
N GLY A 169 -16.21 -5.69 8.94
CA GLY A 169 -16.86 -5.79 7.63
C GLY A 169 -16.14 -6.77 6.69
N HIS A 170 -16.76 -6.98 5.52
CA HIS A 170 -16.22 -7.85 4.48
C HIS A 170 -15.01 -7.21 3.78
N VAL A 171 -13.94 -7.99 3.61
CA VAL A 171 -12.74 -7.59 2.87
C VAL A 171 -12.41 -8.63 1.81
N THR A 172 -12.19 -8.19 0.58
CA THR A 172 -11.69 -9.03 -0.51
C THR A 172 -10.22 -8.72 -0.77
N LEU A 173 -9.34 -9.70 -0.60
CA LEU A 173 -7.93 -9.65 -1.01
C LEU A 173 -7.75 -10.30 -2.38
N TYR A 174 -7.45 -9.49 -3.40
CA TYR A 174 -7.03 -9.98 -4.71
C TYR A 174 -5.53 -10.30 -4.68
N MET A 175 -5.19 -11.58 -4.67
CA MET A 175 -3.83 -12.03 -4.36
C MET A 175 -3.06 -12.48 -5.61
N ALA A 176 -1.98 -11.77 -5.94
CA ALA A 176 -1.01 -12.19 -6.94
C ALA A 176 -0.13 -13.34 -6.40
N ASP A 177 0.59 -14.02 -7.30
CA ASP A 177 1.38 -15.20 -6.93
C ASP A 177 2.59 -14.83 -6.06
N ARG A 178 3.23 -13.68 -6.35
CA ARG A 178 4.41 -13.21 -5.62
C ARG A 178 4.66 -11.70 -5.78
N TYR A 179 5.51 -11.16 -4.90
CA TYR A 179 6.16 -9.88 -5.16
C TYR A 179 7.20 -10.01 -6.27
N HIS A 180 7.44 -8.92 -7.01
CA HIS A 180 8.49 -8.82 -8.02
C HIS A 180 9.86 -8.68 -7.33
N ASP A 181 10.93 -9.01 -8.06
CA ASP A 181 12.25 -9.22 -7.48
C ASP A 181 12.82 -7.97 -6.80
N ASP A 182 12.54 -6.77 -7.32
CA ASP A 182 13.00 -5.51 -6.71
C ASP A 182 12.37 -5.28 -5.33
N ALA A 183 11.07 -5.51 -5.17
CA ALA A 183 10.40 -5.40 -3.87
C ALA A 183 11.00 -6.36 -2.83
N ILE A 184 11.32 -7.59 -3.24
CA ILE A 184 11.97 -8.60 -2.39
C ILE A 184 13.41 -8.18 -2.06
N MET A 185 14.11 -7.55 -2.99
CA MET A 185 15.46 -7.07 -2.73
C MET A 185 15.48 -5.98 -1.65
N PHE A 186 14.54 -5.04 -1.71
CA PHE A 186 14.46 -3.94 -0.75
C PHE A 186 13.97 -4.42 0.63
N GLU A 187 12.93 -5.25 0.66
CA GLU A 187 12.44 -5.90 1.88
C GLU A 187 12.29 -7.43 1.67
N PRO A 188 13.30 -8.22 2.09
CA PRO A 188 13.33 -9.67 1.88
C PRO A 188 12.15 -10.45 2.44
N ARG A 189 11.46 -9.92 3.46
CA ARG A 189 10.29 -10.59 4.05
C ARG A 189 9.08 -10.62 3.11
N TYR A 190 9.10 -9.88 2.00
CA TYR A 190 8.11 -10.02 0.93
C TYR A 190 8.33 -11.26 0.04
N ALA A 191 9.44 -12.00 0.20
CA ALA A 191 9.68 -13.27 -0.49
C ALA A 191 8.67 -14.36 -0.08
N THR A 192 8.11 -14.27 1.12
CA THR A 192 7.13 -15.20 1.65
C THR A 192 5.78 -14.50 1.83
N ARG A 193 4.69 -15.25 1.64
CA ARG A 193 3.31 -14.77 1.75
C ARG A 193 2.50 -15.77 2.54
N GLN A 194 1.73 -15.29 3.52
CA GLN A 194 0.78 -16.13 4.24
C GLN A 194 -0.48 -16.35 3.38
N PRO A 195 -1.20 -17.49 3.50
CA PRO A 195 -2.39 -17.76 2.67
C PRO A 195 -3.51 -16.71 2.79
N ASP A 196 -3.59 -16.02 3.92
CA ASP A 196 -4.54 -14.93 4.21
C ASP A 196 -3.95 -13.54 3.92
N GLY A 197 -2.78 -13.49 3.29
CA GLY A 197 -2.02 -12.26 3.05
C GLY A 197 -1.62 -11.49 4.31
N GLY A 198 -1.68 -12.11 5.49
CA GLY A 198 -1.44 -11.49 6.79
C GLY A 198 -2.63 -10.69 7.36
N TRP A 199 -3.81 -10.77 6.73
CA TRP A 199 -5.00 -10.02 7.13
C TRP A 199 -5.96 -10.79 8.04
N GLY A 200 -5.91 -12.13 8.06
CA GLY A 200 -6.91 -12.96 8.75
C GLY A 200 -6.92 -12.79 10.27
N GLN A 201 -5.86 -12.25 10.87
CA GLN A 201 -5.87 -11.89 12.30
C GLN A 201 -6.65 -10.60 12.61
N PHE A 202 -6.90 -9.76 11.59
CA PHE A 202 -7.56 -8.46 11.72
C PHE A 202 -8.98 -8.46 11.14
N VAL A 203 -9.27 -9.37 10.21
CA VAL A 203 -10.53 -9.44 9.47
C VAL A 203 -11.13 -10.83 9.64
N ASP A 204 -12.30 -10.89 10.26
CA ASP A 204 -13.01 -12.17 10.45
C ASP A 204 -13.72 -12.62 9.16
N ASP A 205 -14.22 -11.68 8.35
CA ASP A 205 -14.86 -11.92 7.05
C ASP A 205 -13.92 -11.54 5.89
N LEU A 206 -12.88 -12.36 5.71
CA LEU A 206 -11.87 -12.20 4.67
C LEU A 206 -12.10 -13.19 3.52
N GLU A 207 -12.26 -12.66 2.32
CA GLU A 207 -12.23 -13.42 1.08
C GLU A 207 -10.88 -13.24 0.37
N VAL A 208 -10.25 -14.33 -0.05
CA VAL A 208 -9.03 -14.29 -0.86
C VAL A 208 -9.35 -14.75 -2.29
N VAL A 209 -9.10 -13.90 -3.27
CA VAL A 209 -9.34 -14.14 -4.70
C VAL A 209 -8.00 -14.21 -5.43
N PRO A 210 -7.51 -15.41 -5.80
CA PRO A 210 -6.26 -15.53 -6.54
C PRO A 210 -6.36 -14.92 -7.94
N ILE A 211 -5.49 -13.96 -8.25
CA ILE A 211 -5.45 -13.30 -9.56
C ILE A 211 -4.28 -13.78 -10.42
N GLY A 212 -3.22 -14.31 -9.81
CA GLY A 212 -2.00 -14.74 -10.48
C GLY A 212 -1.07 -13.57 -10.84
N GLY A 213 0.12 -13.89 -11.36
CA GLY A 213 1.10 -12.90 -11.78
C GLY A 213 1.90 -12.29 -10.64
N GLU A 214 2.62 -11.21 -10.92
CA GLU A 214 3.40 -10.47 -9.93
C GLU A 214 2.65 -9.24 -9.40
N HIS A 215 3.02 -8.79 -8.19
CA HIS A 215 2.47 -7.59 -7.55
C HIS A 215 2.35 -6.38 -8.49
N ILE A 216 3.40 -6.12 -9.28
CA ILE A 216 3.46 -4.95 -10.18
C ILE A 216 2.50 -5.08 -11.38
N GLN A 217 2.10 -6.31 -11.72
CA GLN A 217 1.21 -6.61 -12.83
C GLN A 217 -0.26 -6.63 -12.40
N ALA A 218 -0.54 -6.70 -11.10
CA ALA A 218 -1.90 -6.86 -10.56
C ALA A 218 -2.86 -5.73 -10.99
N ILE A 219 -2.32 -4.53 -11.23
CA ILE A 219 -3.10 -3.34 -11.61
C ILE A 219 -3.33 -3.20 -13.13
N ASP A 220 -2.67 -4.05 -13.92
CA ASP A 220 -2.67 -4.01 -15.38
C ASP A 220 -3.35 -5.25 -16.00
N GLU A 221 -3.65 -5.13 -17.29
CA GLU A 221 -4.15 -6.26 -18.09
C GLU A 221 -3.07 -7.34 -18.25
N PRO A 222 -3.42 -8.63 -18.22
CA PRO A 222 -4.78 -9.18 -18.14
C PRO A 222 -5.28 -9.40 -16.69
N TYR A 223 -4.46 -9.20 -15.66
CA TYR A 223 -4.77 -9.58 -14.28
C TYR A 223 -5.90 -8.73 -13.68
N ILE A 224 -5.90 -7.43 -13.97
CA ILE A 224 -6.94 -6.49 -13.53
C ILE A 224 -8.34 -6.85 -14.06
N ALA A 225 -8.45 -7.65 -15.13
CA ALA A 225 -9.73 -8.14 -15.62
C ALA A 225 -10.40 -9.12 -14.65
N LYS A 226 -9.61 -9.94 -13.93
CA LYS A 226 -10.14 -10.83 -12.87
C LYS A 226 -10.66 -10.02 -11.69
N VAL A 227 -9.89 -9.01 -11.27
CA VAL A 227 -10.29 -8.06 -10.21
C VAL A 227 -11.59 -7.36 -10.60
N GLY A 228 -11.64 -6.76 -11.79
CA GLY A 228 -12.81 -6.03 -12.27
C GLY A 228 -14.05 -6.92 -12.42
N ALA A 229 -13.90 -8.15 -12.92
CA ALA A 229 -15.02 -9.09 -13.03
C ALA A 229 -15.62 -9.44 -11.66
N HIS A 230 -14.77 -9.73 -10.67
CA HIS A 230 -15.20 -10.02 -9.31
C HIS A 230 -15.82 -8.79 -8.62
N MET A 231 -15.13 -7.65 -8.69
CA MET A 231 -15.60 -6.38 -8.09
C MET A 231 -16.94 -5.94 -8.70
N SER A 232 -17.16 -6.17 -10.00
CA SER A 232 -18.44 -5.91 -10.66
C SER A 232 -19.59 -6.73 -10.06
N GLN A 233 -19.35 -8.00 -9.70
CA GLN A 233 -20.36 -8.82 -9.04
C GLN A 233 -20.74 -8.26 -7.67
N ALA A 234 -19.75 -7.84 -6.88
CA ALA A 234 -19.98 -7.20 -5.58
C ALA A 234 -20.75 -5.87 -5.71
N ILE A 235 -20.34 -5.00 -6.66
CA ILE A 235 -21.03 -3.72 -6.93
C ILE A 235 -22.49 -3.97 -7.31
N ASN A 236 -22.76 -4.89 -8.24
CA ASN A 236 -24.12 -5.19 -8.68
C ASN A 236 -24.99 -5.73 -7.54
N ALA A 237 -24.42 -6.57 -6.66
CA ALA A 237 -25.13 -7.08 -5.49
C ALA A 237 -25.52 -5.95 -4.51
N ILE A 238 -24.58 -5.04 -4.22
CA ILE A 238 -24.80 -3.88 -3.33
C ILE A 238 -25.88 -2.94 -3.91
N GLN A 239 -25.87 -2.73 -5.23
CA GLN A 239 -26.88 -1.91 -5.92
C GLN A 239 -28.27 -2.56 -5.83
N ALA A 240 -28.38 -3.86 -6.12
CA ALA A 240 -29.65 -4.58 -6.06
C ALA A 240 -30.26 -4.58 -4.64
N GLU A 241 -29.44 -4.70 -3.59
CA GLU A 241 -29.89 -4.59 -2.21
C GLU A 241 -30.39 -3.19 -1.84
N SER A 242 -29.78 -2.16 -2.42
CA SER A 242 -30.14 -0.76 -2.15
C SER A 242 -31.43 -0.35 -2.84
N GLU A 243 -31.71 -0.90 -4.02
CA GLU A 243 -32.98 -0.69 -4.75
C GLU A 243 -34.17 -1.45 -4.11
N SER A 244 -33.88 -2.49 -3.33
CA SER A 244 -34.88 -3.32 -2.66
C SER A 244 -35.34 -2.77 -1.29
N LYS A 245 -34.77 -1.65 -0.82
CA LYS A 245 -35.09 -0.97 0.46
C LYS A 245 -35.87 0.31 0.22
#